data_AF-A0A669QD39-F1
#
_entry.id   AF-A0A669QD39-F1
#
_cell.length_a   1.000
_cell.length_b   1.000
_cell.length_c   1.000
_cell.angle_alpha   90.00
_cell.angle_beta   90.00
_cell.angle_gamma   90.00
#
_symmetry.space_group_name_H-M   'P 1'
#
loop_
_entity.id
_entity.type
_entity.pdbx_description
1 polymer ?
#
loop_
_entity_poly.entity_id
_entity_poly.type
_entity_poly.pdbx_seq_one_letter_code
_entity_poly.pdbx_strand_id
1 'polypeptide(L)'
;MSHQPTPPNPSPQVALKPFSVTTFQNIDGMLEKVHLVTEGTLIYLRETSDVFIRVRNGWRKLQLSELIPVPDESLPPPAVSSYVSIKYWTLHLVALNLPFSGDMRADFQCFQQAQQAGLMTTYRAFLSSHLQDLVTVVRKADRYNLPIVNLKGETLFNNWESIFNGNGGQFNIHVPIYSFDGRNVMTDPFWPQKIIWHGSTTNGIRMVSNYCEAWHTADLAAMGQASPLKMGKLLDQKTYSCNNRFIVLCIENSFVSDPQGK
;
A
#
# COMPACT_ATOMS: atom_id res chain seq x y z
N MET A 1 20.99 56.95 -17.83
CA MET A 1 21.45 55.55 -17.64
C MET A 1 21.21 55.18 -16.19
N SER A 2 20.20 54.36 -15.91
CA SER A 2 19.95 53.78 -14.58
C SER A 2 20.13 52.27 -14.70
N HIS A 3 21.14 51.71 -14.05
CA HIS A 3 21.33 50.27 -13.93
C HIS A 3 20.63 49.80 -12.65
N GLN A 4 19.66 48.90 -12.80
CA GLN A 4 19.03 48.19 -11.69
C GLN A 4 19.79 46.87 -11.47
N PRO A 5 20.15 46.48 -10.23
CA PRO A 5 20.85 45.23 -9.99
C PRO A 5 19.90 44.04 -10.11
N THR A 6 20.33 42.98 -10.79
CA THR A 6 19.65 41.68 -10.83
C THR A 6 19.77 40.96 -9.47
N PRO A 7 18.75 40.19 -9.04
CA PRO A 7 18.81 39.44 -7.80
C PRO A 7 19.77 38.24 -7.90
N PRO A 8 20.43 37.84 -6.79
CA PRO A 8 21.36 36.72 -6.78
C PRO A 8 20.62 35.39 -6.98
N ASN A 9 21.24 34.52 -7.78
CA ASN A 9 20.80 33.17 -8.06
C ASN A 9 20.77 32.32 -6.77
N PRO A 10 19.69 31.60 -6.43
CA PRO A 10 19.68 30.75 -5.24
C PRO A 10 20.71 29.62 -5.37
N SER A 11 21.55 29.47 -4.34
CA SER A 11 22.55 28.42 -4.26
C SER A 11 21.87 27.04 -4.28
N PRO A 12 22.47 26.03 -4.95
CA PRO A 12 21.91 24.68 -4.95
C PRO A 12 21.92 24.12 -3.53
N GLN A 13 20.73 23.94 -2.94
CA GLN A 13 20.57 23.20 -1.70
C GLN A 13 20.91 21.73 -1.99
N VAL A 14 22.06 21.28 -1.48
CA VAL A 14 22.43 19.86 -1.50
C VAL A 14 21.46 19.14 -0.57
N ALA A 15 20.47 18.47 -1.15
CA ALA A 15 19.62 17.55 -0.42
C ALA A 15 20.50 16.46 0.20
N LEU A 16 20.62 16.46 1.54
CA LEU A 16 21.24 15.37 2.29
C LEU A 16 20.42 14.11 2.05
N LYS A 17 20.95 13.21 1.23
CA LYS A 17 20.38 11.90 0.95
C LYS A 17 20.52 11.05 2.22
N PRO A 18 19.45 10.49 2.80
CA PRO A 18 19.57 9.65 3.99
C PRO A 18 20.46 8.43 3.68
N PHE A 19 21.29 8.04 4.65
CA PHE A 19 22.10 6.83 4.57
C PHE A 19 21.17 5.62 4.40
N SER A 20 21.23 4.97 3.24
CA SER A 20 20.44 3.76 2.96
C SER A 20 21.24 2.52 3.35
N VAL A 21 20.59 1.56 4.00
CA VAL A 21 21.13 0.22 4.25
C VAL A 21 20.45 -0.75 3.28
N THR A 22 21.23 -1.53 2.53
CA THR A 22 20.75 -2.55 1.60
C THR A 22 21.12 -3.93 2.12
N THR A 23 20.24 -4.92 1.97
CA THR A 23 20.53 -6.30 2.40
C THR A 23 20.68 -7.23 1.20
N PHE A 24 21.70 -8.08 1.25
CA PHE A 24 21.93 -9.15 0.27
C PHE A 24 22.09 -10.48 0.99
N GLN A 25 21.83 -11.57 0.28
CA GLN A 25 22.00 -12.91 0.81
C GLN A 25 23.50 -13.21 1.03
N ASN A 26 24.32 -12.93 0.01
CA ASN A 26 25.74 -13.23 -0.05
C ASN A 26 26.51 -12.24 -0.95
N ILE A 27 27.83 -12.44 -1.08
CA ILE A 27 28.71 -11.59 -1.89
C ILE A 27 28.31 -11.60 -3.37
N ASP A 28 27.90 -12.75 -3.92
CA ASP A 28 27.53 -12.84 -5.34
C ASP A 28 26.32 -11.96 -5.66
N GLY A 29 25.29 -12.00 -4.80
CA GLY A 29 24.12 -11.14 -4.93
C GLY A 29 24.44 -9.65 -4.78
N MET A 30 25.46 -9.32 -3.99
CA MET A 30 25.99 -7.95 -3.88
C MET A 30 26.71 -7.53 -5.17
N LEU A 31 27.53 -8.40 -5.76
CA LEU A 31 28.31 -8.12 -6.98
C LEU A 31 27.43 -8.00 -8.22
N GLU A 32 26.41 -8.86 -8.35
CA GLU A 32 25.44 -8.81 -9.46
C GLU A 32 24.73 -7.44 -9.54
N LYS A 33 24.49 -6.81 -8.38
CA LYS A 33 23.74 -5.55 -8.27
C LYS A 33 24.63 -4.33 -7.99
N VAL A 34 25.93 -4.42 -8.26
CA VAL A 34 26.92 -3.35 -7.98
C VAL A 34 26.55 -2.00 -8.60
N HIS A 35 25.94 -2.00 -9.78
CA HIS A 35 25.54 -0.79 -10.50
C HIS A 35 24.29 -0.11 -9.91
N LEU A 36 23.52 -0.83 -9.10
CA LEU A 36 22.30 -0.33 -8.45
C LEU A 36 22.58 0.32 -7.09
N VAL A 37 23.80 0.14 -6.55
CA VAL A 37 24.18 0.64 -5.23
C VAL A 37 25.00 1.92 -5.35
N THR A 38 24.46 3.01 -4.79
CA THR A 38 25.16 4.30 -4.77
C THR A 38 26.31 4.31 -3.76
N GLU A 39 27.36 5.07 -4.06
CA GLU A 39 28.43 5.36 -3.11
C GLU A 39 27.88 5.89 -1.77
N GLY A 40 28.44 5.43 -0.65
CA GLY A 40 27.97 5.74 0.70
C GLY A 40 26.90 4.80 1.27
N THR A 41 26.38 3.85 0.49
CA THR A 41 25.39 2.86 0.97
C THR A 41 26.04 1.81 1.85
N LEU A 42 25.42 1.48 2.99
CA LEU A 42 25.80 0.35 3.84
C LEU A 42 25.11 -0.92 3.33
N ILE A 43 25.83 -2.04 3.35
CA ILE A 43 25.34 -3.34 2.93
C ILE A 43 25.49 -4.33 4.07
N TYR A 44 24.45 -5.10 4.35
CA TYR A 44 24.50 -6.24 5.25
C TYR A 44 24.30 -7.56 4.49
N LEU A 45 25.20 -8.52 4.70
CA LEU A 45 25.12 -9.87 4.16
C LEU A 45 24.51 -10.82 5.19
N ARG A 46 23.39 -11.47 4.87
CA ARG A 46 22.68 -12.33 5.83
C ARG A 46 23.47 -13.58 6.21
N GLU A 47 24.15 -14.20 5.26
CA GLU A 47 24.85 -15.48 5.50
C GLU A 47 26.05 -15.33 6.42
N THR A 48 26.84 -14.26 6.26
CA THR A 48 28.05 -14.04 7.05
C THR A 48 27.88 -13.04 8.17
N SER A 49 26.73 -12.36 8.23
CA SER A 49 26.50 -11.19 9.08
C SER A 49 27.52 -10.06 8.88
N ASP A 50 28.18 -10.03 7.73
CA ASP A 50 29.17 -9.01 7.40
C ASP A 50 28.50 -7.71 6.95
N VAL A 51 29.11 -6.58 7.31
CA VAL A 51 28.70 -5.26 6.84
C VAL A 51 29.76 -4.66 5.92
N PHE A 52 29.35 -4.09 4.80
CA PHE A 52 30.20 -3.39 3.84
C PHE A 52 29.70 -1.96 3.61
N ILE A 53 30.59 -1.07 3.17
CA ILE A 53 30.23 0.25 2.66
C ILE A 53 30.67 0.38 1.20
N ARG A 54 29.78 0.92 0.34
CA ARG A 54 30.14 1.28 -1.05
C ARG A 54 31.05 2.50 -1.04
N VAL A 55 32.27 2.34 -1.54
CA VAL A 55 33.25 3.43 -1.72
C VAL A 55 33.58 3.59 -3.19
N ARG A 56 34.16 4.71 -3.62
CA ARG A 56 34.64 4.86 -5.01
C ARG A 56 35.41 3.62 -5.49
N ASN A 57 34.96 3.07 -6.62
CA ASN A 57 35.52 1.88 -7.28
C ASN A 57 35.50 0.56 -6.48
N GLY A 58 34.70 0.42 -5.42
CA GLY A 58 34.56 -0.88 -4.76
C GLY A 58 33.80 -0.87 -3.44
N TRP A 59 34.16 -1.81 -2.57
CA TRP A 59 33.51 -2.07 -1.29
C TRP A 59 34.56 -2.15 -0.19
N ARG A 60 34.22 -1.65 1.00
CA ARG A 60 35.07 -1.81 2.19
C ARG A 60 34.28 -2.54 3.28
N LYS A 61 34.80 -3.66 3.75
CA LYS A 61 34.22 -4.40 4.89
C LYS A 61 34.40 -3.61 6.17
N LEU A 62 33.33 -3.48 6.96
CA LEU A 62 33.38 -2.94 8.31
C LEU A 62 33.66 -4.07 9.29
N GLN A 63 34.63 -3.86 10.18
CA GLN A 63 34.92 -4.79 11.26
C GLN A 63 33.89 -4.57 12.36
N LEU A 64 33.05 -5.58 12.60
CA LEU A 64 32.11 -5.59 13.70
C LEU A 64 32.79 -6.21 14.92
N SER A 65 32.42 -5.73 16.10
CA SER A 65 32.78 -6.39 17.35
C SER A 65 32.06 -7.73 17.49
N GLU A 66 32.37 -8.47 18.55
CA GLU A 66 31.65 -9.68 18.90
C GLU A 66 30.14 -9.45 18.95
N LEU A 67 29.39 -10.46 18.48
CA LEU A 67 27.94 -10.47 18.55
C LEU A 67 27.53 -10.47 20.01
N ILE A 68 26.72 -9.49 20.41
CA ILE A 68 26.05 -9.54 21.71
C ILE A 68 24.92 -10.57 21.57
N PRO A 69 25.01 -11.75 22.20
CA PRO A 69 23.98 -12.78 22.08
C PRO A 69 22.70 -12.27 22.75
N VAL A 70 21.57 -12.47 22.08
CA VAL A 70 20.27 -12.29 22.72
C VAL A 70 20.14 -13.40 23.76
N PRO A 71 19.83 -13.11 25.04
CA PRO A 71 19.73 -14.13 26.07
C PRO A 71 18.70 -15.21 25.70
N ASP A 72 19.09 -16.48 25.86
CA ASP A 72 18.25 -17.66 25.65
C ASP A 72 17.28 -17.85 26.83
N GLU A 73 16.41 -16.87 27.09
CA GLU A 73 15.22 -17.06 27.93
C GLU A 73 14.01 -17.29 27.01
N SER A 74 13.91 -18.54 26.53
CA SER A 74 12.74 -19.04 25.84
C SER A 74 11.87 -19.87 26.79
N LEU A 75 10.92 -19.19 27.43
CA LEU A 75 9.54 -19.66 27.44
C LEU A 75 8.66 -18.44 27.14
N PRO A 76 7.81 -18.46 26.10
CA PRO A 76 6.73 -17.49 26.05
C PRO A 76 5.92 -17.66 27.35
N PRO A 77 5.60 -16.56 28.07
CA PRO A 77 4.80 -16.66 29.27
C PRO A 77 3.49 -17.41 28.95
N PRO A 78 2.95 -18.23 29.89
CA PRO A 78 1.67 -18.89 29.69
C PRO A 78 0.67 -17.83 29.24
N ALA A 79 -0.03 -18.13 28.15
CA ALA A 79 -0.89 -17.19 27.43
C ALA A 79 -1.91 -16.52 28.36
N VAL A 80 -1.50 -15.41 28.97
CA VAL A 80 -2.40 -14.37 29.42
C VAL A 80 -2.44 -13.41 28.25
N SER A 81 -3.54 -13.54 27.51
CA SER A 81 -3.89 -12.79 26.31
C SER A 81 -3.65 -11.28 26.46
N SER A 82 -2.44 -10.83 26.15
CA SER A 82 -2.14 -9.43 25.85
C SER A 82 -1.29 -9.40 24.60
N TYR A 83 -1.98 -9.31 23.47
CA TYR A 83 -1.46 -9.12 22.11
C TYR A 83 -0.52 -7.92 22.03
N VAL A 84 0.77 -8.11 22.31
CA VAL A 84 1.79 -7.19 21.82
C VAL A 84 1.99 -7.53 20.35
N SER A 85 1.14 -6.96 19.50
CA SER A 85 1.32 -6.95 18.06
C SER A 85 2.72 -6.43 17.76
N ILE A 86 3.61 -7.33 17.33
CA ILE A 86 4.74 -6.94 16.50
C ILE A 86 4.10 -6.36 15.24
N LYS A 87 3.83 -5.06 15.27
CA LYS A 87 3.12 -4.33 14.21
C LYS A 87 4.06 -4.23 13.02
N TYR A 88 4.14 -5.30 12.24
CA TYR A 88 4.73 -5.25 10.91
C TYR A 88 4.07 -4.08 10.16
N TRP A 89 4.88 -3.24 9.53
CA TRP A 89 4.36 -2.10 8.79
C TRP A 89 3.63 -2.63 7.57
N THR A 90 2.30 -2.52 7.56
CA THR A 90 1.43 -3.00 6.49
C THR A 90 0.39 -1.92 6.16
N LEU A 91 -0.28 -2.08 5.02
CA LEU A 91 -1.48 -1.31 4.69
C LEU A 91 -2.67 -2.27 4.57
N HIS A 92 -3.75 -1.97 5.28
CA HIS A 92 -4.94 -2.80 5.26
C HIS A 92 -5.89 -2.39 4.12
N LEU A 93 -6.30 -3.38 3.32
CA LEU A 93 -7.36 -3.28 2.33
C LEU A 93 -8.62 -3.99 2.86
N VAL A 94 -9.68 -3.20 3.09
CA VAL A 94 -10.89 -3.61 3.81
C VAL A 94 -12.11 -3.16 3.00
N ALA A 95 -13.19 -3.93 3.00
CA ALA A 95 -14.43 -3.52 2.33
C ALA A 95 -15.31 -2.66 3.25
N LEU A 96 -16.14 -1.79 2.64
CA LEU A 96 -17.31 -1.25 3.34
C LEU A 96 -18.26 -2.40 3.73
N ASN A 97 -19.08 -2.18 4.74
CA ASN A 97 -20.04 -3.15 5.31
C ASN A 97 -21.29 -3.37 4.46
N LEU A 98 -21.51 -2.60 3.38
CA LEU A 98 -22.63 -2.81 2.47
C LEU A 98 -22.19 -2.59 1.02
N PRO A 99 -22.91 -3.14 0.03
CA PRO A 99 -22.70 -2.79 -1.37
C PRO A 99 -23.28 -1.40 -1.68
N PHE A 100 -22.62 -0.65 -2.56
CA PHE A 100 -22.98 0.72 -2.95
C PHE A 100 -23.20 0.86 -4.46
N SER A 101 -24.17 1.71 -4.80
CA SER A 101 -24.36 2.25 -6.15
C SER A 101 -23.24 3.23 -6.52
N GLY A 102 -23.27 3.70 -7.76
CA GLY A 102 -22.37 4.74 -8.25
C GLY A 102 -22.51 6.05 -7.50
N ASP A 103 -23.67 6.40 -6.93
CA ASP A 103 -23.83 7.57 -6.06
C ASP A 103 -23.41 7.24 -4.63
N MET A 104 -22.22 7.69 -4.23
CA MET A 104 -21.67 7.40 -2.92
C MET A 104 -20.64 8.44 -2.45
N ARG A 105 -20.67 8.73 -1.15
CA ARG A 105 -19.61 9.49 -0.47
C ARG A 105 -18.50 8.55 0.02
N ALA A 106 -17.79 7.92 -0.91
CA ALA A 106 -16.94 6.76 -0.64
C ALA A 106 -15.85 7.00 0.43
N ASP A 107 -15.05 8.08 0.32
CA ASP A 107 -14.02 8.40 1.33
C ASP A 107 -14.63 8.62 2.72
N PHE A 108 -15.78 9.29 2.80
CA PHE A 108 -16.49 9.50 4.07
C PHE A 108 -16.98 8.18 4.67
N GLN A 109 -17.50 7.26 3.84
CA GLN A 109 -17.92 5.94 4.30
C GLN A 109 -16.74 5.11 4.83
N CYS A 110 -15.60 5.12 4.13
CA CYS A 110 -14.39 4.44 4.58
C CYS A 110 -13.91 4.97 5.93
N PHE A 111 -13.86 6.30 6.07
CA PHE A 111 -13.49 6.96 7.32
C PHE A 111 -14.45 6.61 8.46
N GLN A 112 -15.76 6.75 8.23
CA GLN A 112 -16.77 6.52 9.26
C GLN A 112 -16.78 5.06 9.74
N GLN A 113 -16.73 4.09 8.82
CA GLN A 113 -16.80 2.67 9.19
C GLN A 113 -15.50 2.18 9.82
N ALA A 114 -14.34 2.70 9.40
CA ALA A 114 -13.07 2.43 10.07
C ALA A 114 -13.12 2.88 11.54
N GLN A 115 -13.60 4.10 11.81
CA GLN A 115 -13.75 4.61 13.18
C GLN A 115 -14.73 3.78 14.02
N GLN A 116 -15.85 3.37 13.44
CA GLN A 116 -16.83 2.51 14.12
C GLN A 116 -16.26 1.12 14.44
N ALA A 117 -15.32 0.63 13.64
CA ALA A 117 -14.56 -0.59 13.89
C ALA A 117 -13.37 -0.40 14.86
N GLY A 118 -13.18 0.81 15.39
CA GLY A 118 -12.08 1.13 16.31
C GLY A 118 -10.71 1.25 15.64
N LEU A 119 -10.65 1.41 14.32
CA LEU A 119 -9.41 1.57 13.57
C LEU A 119 -8.99 3.05 13.59
N MET A 120 -7.76 3.30 14.04
CA MET A 120 -7.23 4.65 14.28
C MET A 120 -6.49 5.23 13.06
N THR A 121 -6.23 4.41 12.05
CA THR A 121 -5.56 4.81 10.81
C THR A 121 -6.54 5.47 9.84
N THR A 122 -6.00 6.19 8.85
CA THR A 122 -6.82 6.90 7.85
C THR A 122 -7.10 6.01 6.65
N TYR A 123 -8.36 5.65 6.47
CA TYR A 123 -8.82 4.90 5.30
C TYR A 123 -9.36 5.82 4.21
N ARG A 124 -9.05 5.49 2.97
CA ARG A 124 -9.57 6.13 1.76
C ARG A 124 -10.16 5.11 0.81
N ALA A 125 -11.11 5.51 -0.02
CA ALA A 125 -11.72 4.64 -0.99
C ALA A 125 -10.70 4.17 -2.04
N PHE A 126 -10.74 2.89 -2.35
CA PHE A 126 -10.02 2.27 -3.46
C PHE A 126 -10.76 2.57 -4.77
N LEU A 127 -10.84 3.86 -5.13
CA LEU A 127 -11.50 4.34 -6.34
C LEU A 127 -10.65 5.44 -6.98
N SER A 128 -10.69 5.54 -8.30
CA SER A 128 -10.37 6.82 -8.94
C SER A 128 -11.50 7.82 -8.71
N SER A 129 -11.19 9.10 -8.60
CA SER A 129 -12.17 10.19 -8.41
C SER A 129 -11.94 11.33 -9.41
N HIS A 130 -12.72 12.42 -9.29
CA HIS A 130 -12.63 13.57 -10.19
C HIS A 130 -11.20 14.13 -10.34
N LEU A 131 -10.45 14.25 -9.24
CA LEU A 131 -9.12 14.87 -9.21
C LEU A 131 -7.98 13.88 -8.89
N GLN A 132 -8.28 12.59 -8.76
CA GLN A 132 -7.29 11.64 -8.27
C GLN A 132 -7.37 10.30 -8.99
N ASP A 133 -6.23 9.86 -9.49
CA ASP A 133 -6.02 8.51 -10.01
C ASP A 133 -5.86 7.54 -8.84
N LEU A 134 -6.47 6.37 -8.94
CA LEU A 134 -6.43 5.34 -7.92
C LEU A 134 -5.00 5.03 -7.45
N VAL A 135 -4.04 4.86 -8.37
CA VAL A 135 -2.63 4.58 -8.05
C VAL A 135 -1.99 5.62 -7.12
N THR A 136 -2.58 6.83 -7.03
CA THR A 136 -2.07 7.91 -6.19
C THR A 136 -2.71 8.02 -4.80
N VAL A 137 -3.71 7.18 -4.48
CA VAL A 137 -4.42 7.20 -3.19
C VAL A 137 -3.49 6.95 -2.01
N VAL A 138 -2.56 6.01 -2.14
CA VAL A 138 -1.51 5.72 -1.14
C VAL A 138 -0.34 6.69 -1.31
N ARG A 139 0.20 7.20 -0.19
CA ARG A 139 1.36 8.09 -0.19
C ARG A 139 2.57 7.46 -0.86
N LYS A 140 3.32 8.25 -1.64
CA LYS A 140 4.46 7.77 -2.43
C LYS A 140 5.51 6.98 -1.62
N ALA A 141 5.77 7.39 -0.37
CA ALA A 141 6.76 6.73 0.51
C ALA A 141 6.36 5.29 0.89
N ASP A 142 5.06 5.00 0.89
CA ASP A 142 4.51 3.76 1.43
C ASP A 142 4.24 2.70 0.34
N ARG A 143 4.43 3.05 -0.94
CA ARG A 143 3.96 2.22 -2.07
C ARG A 143 4.80 0.98 -2.38
N TYR A 144 6.09 0.98 -2.04
CA TYR A 144 7.04 -0.06 -2.46
C TYR A 144 7.37 -1.06 -1.35
N ASN A 145 7.33 -0.63 -0.10
CA ASN A 145 7.93 -1.35 1.02
C ASN A 145 6.91 -1.95 2.00
N LEU A 146 5.62 -1.63 1.84
CA LEU A 146 4.56 -2.11 2.72
C LEU A 146 3.68 -3.13 1.99
N PRO A 147 3.52 -4.36 2.52
CA PRO A 147 2.56 -5.30 1.98
C PRO A 147 1.12 -4.82 2.22
N ILE A 148 0.25 -5.20 1.30
CA ILE A 148 -1.18 -4.93 1.40
C ILE A 148 -1.83 -6.18 1.98
N VAL A 149 -2.47 -6.03 3.14
CA VAL A 149 -3.09 -7.13 3.89
C VAL A 149 -4.60 -6.95 4.00
N ASN A 150 -5.34 -8.01 4.30
CA ASN A 150 -6.75 -7.90 4.66
C ASN A 150 -6.92 -7.42 6.12
N LEU A 151 -8.16 -7.29 6.60
CA LEU A 151 -8.46 -6.86 7.98
C LEU A 151 -7.79 -7.73 9.08
N LYS A 152 -7.50 -8.99 8.79
CA LYS A 152 -6.88 -9.94 9.73
C LYS A 152 -5.36 -10.03 9.60
N GLY A 153 -4.74 -9.20 8.75
CA GLY A 153 -3.30 -9.19 8.53
C GLY A 153 -2.80 -10.24 7.53
N GLU A 154 -3.68 -10.92 6.80
CA GLU A 154 -3.28 -11.88 5.76
C GLU A 154 -2.92 -11.14 4.47
N THR A 155 -1.76 -11.41 3.89
CA THR A 155 -1.25 -10.71 2.70
C THR A 155 -2.11 -10.96 1.45
N LEU A 156 -2.56 -9.87 0.83
CA LEU A 156 -3.24 -9.84 -0.46
C LEU A 156 -2.28 -9.50 -1.60
N PHE A 157 -1.39 -8.52 -1.38
CA PHE A 157 -0.39 -8.07 -2.35
C PHE A 157 0.95 -7.79 -1.70
N ASN A 158 2.03 -7.99 -2.47
CA ASN A 158 3.39 -7.72 -2.01
C ASN A 158 3.61 -6.25 -1.65
N ASN A 159 3.03 -5.34 -2.44
CA ASN A 159 3.00 -3.90 -2.17
C ASN A 159 1.96 -3.19 -3.07
N TRP A 160 1.78 -1.89 -2.87
CA TRP A 160 0.82 -1.08 -3.62
C TRP A 160 1.09 -1.06 -5.14
N GLU A 161 2.34 -0.88 -5.55
CA GLU A 161 2.71 -0.81 -6.97
C GLU A 161 2.42 -2.11 -7.72
N SER A 162 2.51 -3.26 -7.04
CA SER A 162 2.24 -4.57 -7.64
C SER A 162 0.79 -4.74 -8.13
N ILE A 163 -0.15 -3.93 -7.63
CA ILE A 163 -1.55 -3.91 -8.07
C ILE A 163 -1.69 -3.29 -9.47
N PHE A 164 -0.82 -2.34 -9.83
CA PHE A 164 -0.96 -1.46 -11.00
C PHE A 164 0.07 -1.73 -12.10
N ASN A 165 0.66 -2.93 -12.13
CA ASN A 165 1.67 -3.33 -13.13
C ASN A 165 1.06 -3.76 -14.49
N GLY A 166 -0.23 -3.53 -14.70
CA GLY A 166 -0.96 -3.91 -15.91
C GLY A 166 -1.61 -5.29 -15.89
N ASN A 167 -1.35 -6.16 -14.89
CA ASN A 167 -1.96 -7.49 -14.82
C ASN A 167 -3.43 -7.48 -14.34
N GLY A 168 -3.95 -6.31 -13.95
CA GLY A 168 -5.30 -6.13 -13.43
C GLY A 168 -5.42 -6.33 -11.91
N GLY A 169 -4.34 -6.17 -11.15
CA GLY A 169 -4.35 -6.37 -9.69
C GLY A 169 -4.65 -7.82 -9.34
N GLN A 170 -3.90 -8.75 -9.94
CA GLN A 170 -4.11 -10.18 -9.72
C GLN A 170 -3.83 -10.58 -8.26
N PHE A 171 -4.74 -11.31 -7.63
CA PHE A 171 -4.63 -11.72 -6.23
C PHE A 171 -5.05 -13.18 -6.01
N ASN A 172 -4.66 -13.75 -4.88
CA ASN A 172 -5.08 -15.10 -4.49
C ASN A 172 -6.51 -15.09 -3.93
N ILE A 173 -7.47 -15.64 -4.69
CA ILE A 173 -8.89 -15.70 -4.32
C ILE A 173 -9.18 -16.50 -3.03
N HIS A 174 -8.24 -17.31 -2.57
CA HIS A 174 -8.38 -18.09 -1.33
C HIS A 174 -8.09 -17.25 -0.09
N VAL A 175 -7.43 -16.09 -0.23
CA VAL A 175 -7.22 -15.14 0.86
C VAL A 175 -8.45 -14.23 0.96
N PRO A 176 -9.20 -14.24 2.08
CA PRO A 176 -10.42 -13.46 2.20
C PRO A 176 -10.17 -11.96 2.13
N ILE A 177 -11.14 -11.24 1.56
CA ILE A 177 -11.28 -9.80 1.78
C ILE A 177 -12.40 -9.62 2.79
N TYR A 178 -12.12 -8.92 3.89
CA TYR A 178 -13.10 -8.69 4.95
C TYR A 178 -13.66 -7.27 4.88
N SER A 179 -14.92 -7.11 5.25
CA SER A 179 -15.51 -5.80 5.57
C SER A 179 -15.07 -5.31 6.95
N PHE A 180 -15.26 -4.03 7.27
CA PHE A 180 -14.90 -3.44 8.57
C PHE A 180 -15.55 -4.16 9.76
N ASP A 181 -16.74 -4.73 9.59
CA ASP A 181 -17.42 -5.56 10.60
C ASP A 181 -17.03 -7.05 10.59
N GLY A 182 -15.99 -7.42 9.84
CA GLY A 182 -15.35 -8.73 9.90
C GLY A 182 -15.96 -9.82 9.01
N ARG A 183 -16.90 -9.48 8.12
CA ARG A 183 -17.53 -10.45 7.20
C ARG A 183 -16.68 -10.66 5.95
N ASN A 184 -16.58 -11.91 5.49
CA ASN A 184 -15.85 -12.24 4.26
C ASN A 184 -16.72 -11.91 3.04
N VAL A 185 -16.33 -10.89 2.26
CA VAL A 185 -17.14 -10.39 1.14
C VAL A 185 -17.36 -11.44 0.05
N MET A 186 -16.46 -12.43 -0.09
CA MET A 186 -16.56 -13.46 -1.11
C MET A 186 -17.63 -14.51 -0.82
N THR A 187 -17.98 -14.71 0.45
CA THR A 187 -18.90 -15.77 0.89
C THR A 187 -20.18 -15.22 1.51
N ASP A 188 -20.14 -14.02 2.11
CA ASP A 188 -21.28 -13.43 2.79
C ASP A 188 -22.40 -13.02 1.83
N PRO A 189 -23.68 -13.32 2.12
CA PRO A 189 -24.80 -13.05 1.22
C PRO A 189 -25.16 -11.57 1.07
N PHE A 190 -24.69 -10.67 1.95
CA PHE A 190 -24.95 -9.22 1.81
C PHE A 190 -24.36 -8.62 0.53
N TRP A 191 -23.34 -9.26 -0.06
CA TRP A 191 -22.84 -8.94 -1.39
C TRP A 191 -23.25 -10.03 -2.37
N PRO A 192 -24.47 -10.00 -2.93
CA PRO A 192 -24.91 -11.04 -3.87
C PRO A 192 -24.02 -11.07 -5.12
N GLN A 193 -23.51 -9.91 -5.54
CA GLN A 193 -22.61 -9.75 -6.67
C GLN A 193 -21.18 -9.53 -6.15
N LYS A 194 -20.28 -10.47 -6.45
CA LYS A 194 -18.86 -10.43 -6.05
C LYS A 194 -18.04 -9.58 -7.02
N ILE A 195 -18.44 -8.32 -7.17
CA ILE A 195 -17.87 -7.33 -8.10
C ILE A 195 -17.46 -6.13 -7.27
N ILE A 196 -16.31 -5.53 -7.57
CA ILE A 196 -15.84 -4.29 -6.93
C ILE A 196 -15.89 -3.11 -7.89
N TRP A 197 -16.24 -1.93 -7.40
CA TRP A 197 -16.03 -0.68 -8.14
C TRP A 197 -14.55 -0.25 -8.07
N HIS A 198 -14.01 0.32 -9.16
CA HIS A 198 -12.67 0.95 -9.15
C HIS A 198 -12.55 2.19 -10.06
N GLY A 199 -13.34 2.32 -11.13
CA GLY A 199 -13.35 3.50 -12.01
C GLY A 199 -12.01 3.80 -12.70
N SER A 200 -11.17 2.78 -12.89
CA SER A 200 -9.75 2.94 -13.23
C SER A 200 -9.27 1.95 -14.30
N THR A 201 -8.23 2.31 -15.03
CA THR A 201 -7.50 1.37 -15.89
C THR A 201 -6.74 0.33 -15.06
N THR A 202 -6.14 -0.67 -15.72
CA THR A 202 -5.27 -1.67 -15.07
C THR A 202 -4.02 -1.08 -14.42
N ASN A 203 -3.64 0.16 -14.80
CA ASN A 203 -2.54 0.91 -14.21
C ASN A 203 -3.01 1.93 -13.16
N GLY A 204 -4.29 1.88 -12.77
CA GLY A 204 -4.85 2.73 -11.72
C GLY A 204 -5.06 4.18 -12.14
N ILE A 205 -5.14 4.47 -13.45
CA ILE A 205 -5.44 5.80 -13.99
C ILE A 205 -6.95 5.98 -14.11
N ARG A 206 -7.48 7.16 -13.75
CA ARG A 206 -8.93 7.40 -13.76
C ARG A 206 -9.53 7.28 -15.15
N MET A 207 -10.70 6.65 -15.22
CA MET A 207 -11.49 6.56 -16.45
C MET A 207 -12.69 7.49 -16.36
N VAL A 208 -12.54 8.73 -16.82
CA VAL A 208 -13.56 9.79 -16.71
C VAL A 208 -14.91 9.39 -17.32
N SER A 209 -14.90 8.57 -18.37
CA SER A 209 -16.14 8.06 -18.98
C SER A 209 -16.82 6.95 -18.16
N ASN A 210 -16.10 6.27 -17.28
CA ASN A 210 -16.52 5.03 -16.62
C ASN A 210 -16.24 5.08 -15.10
N TYR A 211 -16.66 6.14 -14.43
CA TYR A 211 -16.53 6.28 -12.98
C TYR A 211 -17.78 6.90 -12.33
N CYS A 212 -18.96 6.66 -12.92
CA CYS A 212 -20.24 7.14 -12.41
C CYS A 212 -20.26 8.64 -12.09
N GLU A 213 -19.79 9.46 -13.04
CA GLU A 213 -19.68 10.92 -12.89
C GLU A 213 -18.95 11.33 -11.60
N ALA A 214 -17.79 10.70 -11.35
CA ALA A 214 -17.01 10.81 -10.12
C ALA A 214 -17.75 10.33 -8.87
N TRP A 215 -18.55 9.27 -9.03
CA TRP A 215 -19.35 8.61 -8.00
C TRP A 215 -20.49 9.46 -7.41
N HIS A 216 -21.15 10.24 -8.28
CA HIS A 216 -22.26 11.13 -7.92
C HIS A 216 -23.59 10.78 -8.61
N THR A 217 -23.65 9.64 -9.30
CA THR A 217 -24.89 9.19 -9.95
C THR A 217 -25.10 7.68 -9.82
N ALA A 218 -26.36 7.30 -9.62
CA ALA A 218 -26.85 5.93 -9.69
C ALA A 218 -27.75 5.70 -10.92
N ASP A 219 -27.64 6.56 -11.94
CA ASP A 219 -28.42 6.43 -13.18
C ASP A 219 -28.15 5.08 -13.86
N LEU A 220 -29.20 4.52 -14.46
CA LEU A 220 -29.16 3.29 -15.24
C LEU A 220 -28.26 3.42 -16.48
N ALA A 221 -28.25 4.59 -17.14
CA ALA A 221 -27.48 4.86 -18.34
C ALA A 221 -26.01 5.21 -18.07
N ALA A 222 -25.70 5.71 -16.86
CA ALA A 222 -24.34 5.99 -16.46
C ALA A 222 -23.57 4.68 -16.22
N MET A 223 -22.28 4.69 -16.58
CA MET A 223 -21.42 3.50 -16.50
C MET A 223 -20.25 3.72 -15.54
N GLY A 224 -19.86 2.65 -14.85
CA GLY A 224 -18.70 2.58 -13.97
C GLY A 224 -17.80 1.40 -14.34
N GLN A 225 -16.50 1.57 -14.12
CA GLN A 225 -15.52 0.49 -14.25
C GLN A 225 -15.49 -0.33 -12.97
N ALA A 226 -15.68 -1.64 -13.11
CA ALA A 226 -15.77 -2.60 -12.02
C ALA A 226 -15.07 -3.93 -12.38
N SER A 227 -14.74 -4.72 -11.36
CA SER A 227 -14.01 -5.97 -11.54
C SER A 227 -14.69 -7.14 -10.83
N PRO A 228 -15.05 -8.23 -11.54
CA PRO A 228 -15.52 -9.47 -10.92
C PRO A 228 -14.40 -10.19 -10.16
N LEU A 229 -14.53 -10.31 -8.83
CA LEU A 229 -13.50 -10.91 -7.97
C LEU A 229 -13.28 -12.40 -8.22
N LYS A 230 -14.26 -13.10 -8.80
CA LYS A 230 -14.16 -14.53 -9.15
C LYS A 230 -13.01 -14.82 -10.13
N MET A 231 -12.56 -13.81 -10.89
CA MET A 231 -11.44 -13.93 -11.82
C MET A 231 -10.07 -13.67 -11.16
N GLY A 232 -10.04 -13.41 -9.84
CA GLY A 232 -8.81 -13.15 -9.10
C GLY A 232 -8.13 -11.86 -9.50
N LYS A 233 -8.90 -10.84 -9.90
CA LYS A 233 -8.42 -9.49 -10.29
C LYS A 233 -9.21 -8.43 -9.54
N LEU A 234 -8.54 -7.32 -9.19
CA LEU A 234 -9.20 -6.13 -8.65
C LEU A 234 -9.49 -5.06 -9.71
N LEU A 235 -8.77 -5.08 -10.83
CA LEU A 235 -8.83 -4.07 -11.89
C LEU A 235 -9.15 -4.70 -13.25
N ASP A 236 -9.94 -5.78 -13.28
CA ASP A 236 -10.49 -6.27 -14.54
C ASP A 236 -11.34 -5.17 -15.21
N GLN A 237 -11.28 -5.07 -16.54
CA GLN A 237 -11.83 -3.93 -17.25
C GLN A 237 -13.26 -4.22 -17.73
N LYS A 238 -14.20 -4.36 -16.76
CA LYS A 238 -15.63 -4.52 -17.05
C LYS A 238 -16.42 -3.25 -16.72
N THR A 239 -17.39 -2.92 -17.56
CA THR A 239 -18.27 -1.78 -17.36
C THR A 239 -19.64 -2.26 -16.88
N TYR A 240 -20.21 -1.55 -15.92
CA TYR A 240 -21.51 -1.86 -15.36
C TYR A 240 -22.29 -0.57 -15.13
N SER A 241 -23.62 -0.68 -15.18
CA SER A 241 -24.51 0.45 -14.86
C SER A 241 -24.32 0.90 -13.41
N CYS A 242 -24.30 2.21 -13.19
CA CYS A 242 -24.08 2.83 -11.87
C CYS A 242 -25.23 2.57 -10.88
N ASN A 243 -26.39 2.12 -11.35
CA ASN A 243 -27.48 1.67 -10.48
C ASN A 243 -27.16 0.35 -9.75
N ASN A 244 -26.20 -0.45 -10.25
CA ASN A 244 -25.80 -1.69 -9.58
C ASN A 244 -25.12 -1.41 -8.24
N ARG A 245 -25.34 -2.29 -7.26
CA ARG A 245 -24.75 -2.18 -5.93
C ARG A 245 -23.62 -3.19 -5.79
N PHE A 246 -22.39 -2.70 -5.74
CA PHE A 246 -21.18 -3.52 -5.70
C PHE A 246 -20.32 -3.24 -4.47
N ILE A 247 -19.32 -4.09 -4.27
CA ILE A 247 -18.33 -3.95 -3.20
C ILE A 247 -17.52 -2.67 -3.45
N VAL A 248 -17.24 -1.93 -2.38
CA VAL A 248 -16.31 -0.80 -2.38
C VAL A 248 -15.23 -1.11 -1.36
N LEU A 249 -13.98 -1.03 -1.79
CA LEU A 249 -12.82 -1.26 -0.92
C LEU A 249 -12.28 0.06 -0.39
N CYS A 250 -11.61 -0.02 0.74
CA CYS A 250 -10.98 1.05 1.49
C CYS A 250 -9.54 0.63 1.80
N ILE A 251 -8.59 1.52 1.58
CA ILE A 251 -7.16 1.30 1.80
C ILE A 251 -6.63 2.30 2.83
N GLU A 252 -5.80 1.84 3.75
CA GLU A 252 -4.99 2.74 4.57
C GLU A 252 -4.08 3.58 3.65
N ASN A 253 -4.25 4.90 3.68
CA ASN A 253 -3.56 5.77 2.73
C ASN A 253 -2.10 6.07 3.13
N SER A 254 -1.74 5.77 4.36
CA SER A 254 -0.38 5.90 4.88
C SER A 254 -0.18 5.08 6.14
N PHE A 255 1.05 4.63 6.35
CA PHE A 255 1.46 4.12 7.64
C PHE A 255 1.71 5.29 8.60
N VAL A 256 1.02 5.29 9.74
CA VAL A 256 1.34 6.17 10.86
C VAL A 256 2.03 5.33 11.91
N SER A 257 3.34 5.52 12.07
CA SER A 257 4.05 5.10 13.26
C SER A 257 3.43 5.84 14.44
N ASP A 258 2.92 5.15 15.45
CA ASP A 258 2.54 5.81 16.71
C ASP A 258 3.72 6.69 17.15
N PRO A 259 3.53 8.01 17.32
CA PRO A 259 4.43 8.75 18.18
C PRO A 259 4.22 8.12 19.55
N GLN A 260 5.21 7.37 20.02
CA GLN A 260 5.20 6.71 21.31
C GLN A 260 4.48 7.56 22.36
N GLY A 261 3.59 6.90 23.09
CA GLY A 261 3.05 7.44 24.33
C GLY A 261 4.18 8.06 25.15
N LYS A 262 3.99 9.33 25.49
CA LYS A 262 4.75 10.02 26.53
C LYS A 262 4.64 9.25 27.84
#